data_AF-A0A260MBV5-F1
#
_entry.id   AF-A0A260MBV5-F1
#
_cell.length_a   1.000
_cell.length_b   1.000
_cell.length_c   1.000
_cell.angle_alpha   90.00
_cell.angle_beta   90.00
_cell.angle_gamma   90.00
#
_symmetry.space_group_name_H-M   'P 1'
#
loop_
_entity.id
_entity.type
_entity.pdbx_description
1 polymer ?
#
loop_
_entity_poly.entity_id
_entity_poly.type
_entity_poly.pdbx_seq_one_letter_code
_entity_poly.pdbx_strand_id
1 'polypeptide(L)'
;MSQRDEGFSPPEACVQWCRHRTYDLHVLDDGVLVDLDWWNGHLDRAGHELRLRGRNLDGEVVEYGNATIQRNDLRIGTDLAVGEHDSLGLLFLCAAWQGSHKHRRAARRFPDVMNPHLTHPDENPVAKTLAVLDYCVRNREVPEHPTETRSGWPDAPGVGVSLMATFLWAVNASVYGGPAQLIDQYGVSTLIHEGWLEDPSVTGFTRRRYDRYIDLITSWANEIDTRPELVEMWLVQRWSARLDDARFGSYNAPTLF
;
A
#
# COMPACT_ATOMS: atom_id res chain seq x y z
N MET A 1 17.12 12.58 6.85
CA MET A 1 16.37 13.80 6.48
C MET A 1 17.01 14.58 5.33
N SER A 2 16.21 14.87 4.30
CA SER A 2 16.58 15.84 3.26
C SER A 2 16.60 17.27 3.82
N GLN A 3 17.52 18.13 3.36
CA GLN A 3 17.51 19.58 3.67
C GLN A 3 16.18 20.26 3.34
N ARG A 4 15.38 19.69 2.43
CA ARG A 4 14.06 20.24 2.05
C ARG A 4 12.94 19.93 3.05
N ASP A 5 13.18 19.00 3.97
CA ASP A 5 12.23 18.62 5.04
C ASP A 5 12.71 19.10 6.42
N GLU A 6 13.83 19.81 6.48
CA GLU A 6 14.39 20.32 7.72
C GLU A 6 13.43 21.35 8.33
N GLY A 7 12.98 21.09 9.57
CA GLY A 7 11.99 21.92 10.26
C GLY A 7 10.52 21.59 9.91
N PHE A 8 10.26 20.58 9.07
CA PHE A 8 8.90 20.10 8.81
C PHE A 8 8.47 19.09 9.88
N SER A 9 8.15 19.60 11.07
CA SER A 9 7.68 18.80 12.23
C SER A 9 6.23 18.32 12.07
N PRO A 10 5.82 17.25 12.77
CA PRO A 10 4.46 16.74 12.68
C PRO A 10 3.44 17.78 13.18
N PRO A 11 2.31 17.98 12.47
CA PRO A 11 1.23 18.85 12.94
C PRO A 11 0.67 18.38 14.29
N GLU A 12 0.26 19.31 15.14
CA GLU A 12 -0.32 18.98 16.47
C GLU A 12 -1.50 18.01 16.37
N ALA A 13 -2.35 18.16 15.34
CA ALA A 13 -3.46 17.25 15.09
C ALA A 13 -2.99 15.80 14.80
N CYS A 14 -1.85 15.62 14.15
CA CYS A 14 -1.24 14.31 13.93
C CYS A 14 -0.75 13.72 15.26
N VAL A 15 -0.06 14.53 16.07
CA VAL A 15 0.45 14.15 17.40
C VAL A 15 -0.69 13.64 18.28
N GLN A 16 -1.75 14.44 18.43
CA GLN A 16 -2.91 14.08 19.26
C GLN A 16 -3.63 12.84 18.72
N TRP A 17 -3.82 12.75 17.39
CA TRP A 17 -4.47 11.60 16.78
C TRP A 17 -3.72 10.29 17.05
N CYS A 18 -2.38 10.32 16.91
CA CYS A 18 -1.54 9.14 17.12
C CYS A 18 -1.50 8.72 18.60
N ARG A 19 -1.43 9.67 19.54
CA ARG A 19 -1.37 9.37 20.99
C ARG A 19 -2.62 8.67 21.53
N HIS A 20 -3.76 8.84 20.87
CA HIS A 20 -5.02 8.21 21.27
C HIS A 20 -5.32 6.88 20.56
N ARG A 21 -4.36 6.34 19.81
CA ARG A 21 -4.57 5.16 18.96
C ARG A 21 -3.48 4.13 19.14
N THR A 22 -3.86 2.88 18.94
CA THR A 22 -2.95 1.73 19.04
C THR A 22 -2.77 1.10 17.67
N TYR A 23 -1.57 0.55 17.46
CA TYR A 23 -1.20 -0.13 16.23
C TYR A 23 -2.13 -1.30 15.89
N ASP A 24 -2.42 -2.16 16.85
CA ASP A 24 -3.21 -3.37 16.60
C ASP A 24 -4.62 -3.02 16.11
N LEU A 25 -5.32 -2.14 16.84
CA LEU A 25 -6.72 -1.80 16.56
C LEU A 25 -6.90 -0.89 15.34
N HIS A 26 -5.95 -0.01 15.06
CA HIS A 26 -6.12 1.02 14.02
C HIS A 26 -5.34 0.73 12.75
N VAL A 27 -4.31 -0.11 12.81
CA VAL A 27 -3.49 -0.47 11.65
C VAL A 27 -3.74 -1.92 11.27
N LEU A 28 -3.58 -2.88 12.19
CA LEU A 28 -3.70 -4.29 11.84
C LEU A 28 -5.15 -4.68 11.54
N ASP A 29 -6.10 -4.22 12.35
CA ASP A 29 -7.53 -4.50 12.18
C ASP A 29 -8.19 -3.69 11.05
N ASP A 30 -7.42 -2.86 10.31
CA ASP A 30 -7.89 -2.09 9.15
C ASP A 30 -8.37 -3.04 8.02
N GLY A 31 -9.68 -3.30 8.02
CA GLY A 31 -10.33 -4.32 7.21
C GLY A 31 -11.16 -3.74 6.09
N VAL A 32 -11.16 -4.44 4.95
CA VAL A 32 -11.98 -4.10 3.79
C VAL A 32 -12.80 -5.29 3.35
N LEU A 33 -13.97 -5.01 2.75
CA LEU A 33 -14.82 -6.03 2.14
C LEU A 33 -14.38 -6.23 0.69
N VAL A 34 -13.87 -7.42 0.38
CA VAL A 34 -13.40 -7.82 -0.94
C VAL A 34 -14.41 -8.75 -1.60
N ASP A 35 -14.73 -8.46 -2.84
CA ASP A 35 -15.52 -9.31 -3.73
C ASP A 35 -14.60 -10.37 -4.36
N LEU A 36 -14.59 -11.56 -3.75
CA LEU A 36 -13.73 -12.67 -4.13
C LEU A 36 -14.11 -13.25 -5.48
N ASP A 37 -15.40 -13.26 -5.84
CA ASP A 37 -15.86 -13.76 -7.13
C ASP A 37 -15.26 -12.94 -8.29
N TRP A 38 -15.21 -11.62 -8.13
CA TRP A 38 -14.56 -10.75 -9.11
C TRP A 38 -13.06 -11.00 -9.19
N TRP A 39 -12.36 -11.10 -8.06
CA TRP A 39 -10.90 -11.30 -8.05
C TRP A 39 -10.51 -12.67 -8.59
N ASN A 40 -11.12 -13.74 -8.08
CA ASN A 40 -10.87 -15.11 -8.51
C ASN A 40 -11.27 -15.33 -9.97
N GLY A 41 -12.37 -14.70 -10.43
CA GLY A 41 -12.74 -14.72 -11.84
C GLY A 41 -11.77 -13.94 -12.76
N HIS A 42 -11.03 -12.95 -12.25
CA HIS A 42 -9.95 -12.30 -13.01
C HIS A 42 -8.66 -13.12 -13.02
N LEU A 43 -8.30 -13.74 -11.89
CA LEU A 43 -7.16 -14.66 -11.82
C LEU A 43 -7.32 -15.82 -12.81
N ASP A 44 -8.51 -16.42 -12.86
CA ASP A 44 -8.84 -17.48 -13.82
C ASP A 44 -8.70 -17.01 -15.27
N ARG A 45 -9.26 -15.84 -15.61
CA ARG A 45 -9.17 -15.27 -16.96
C ARG A 45 -7.75 -14.89 -17.37
N ALA A 46 -6.91 -14.53 -16.40
CA ALA A 46 -5.50 -14.25 -16.61
C ALA A 46 -4.63 -15.52 -16.63
N GLY A 47 -5.21 -16.69 -16.37
CA GLY A 47 -4.49 -17.97 -16.36
C GLY A 47 -3.60 -18.19 -15.14
N HIS A 48 -3.87 -17.50 -14.04
CA HIS A 48 -3.13 -17.73 -12.79
C HIS A 48 -3.73 -18.90 -12.01
N GLU A 49 -2.90 -19.89 -11.67
CA GLU A 49 -3.26 -20.96 -10.72
C GLU A 49 -3.19 -20.46 -9.27
N LEU A 50 -3.99 -19.42 -8.97
CA LEU A 50 -4.06 -18.74 -7.69
C LEU A 50 -5.52 -18.51 -7.31
N ARG A 51 -5.82 -18.62 -6.01
CA ARG A 51 -7.11 -18.31 -5.42
C ARG A 51 -6.92 -17.38 -4.22
N LEU A 52 -7.63 -16.26 -4.23
CA LEU A 52 -7.78 -15.42 -3.05
C LEU A 52 -8.93 -15.91 -2.19
N ARG A 53 -8.74 -15.80 -0.88
CA ARG A 53 -9.75 -16.06 0.15
C ARG A 53 -9.84 -14.85 1.08
N GLY A 54 -10.87 -14.83 1.90
CA GLY A 54 -11.02 -13.87 2.99
C GLY A 54 -11.82 -14.49 4.12
N ARG A 55 -12.14 -13.70 5.15
CA ARG A 55 -12.98 -14.18 6.26
C ARG A 55 -14.40 -13.67 6.14
N ASN A 56 -15.38 -14.55 6.33
CA ASN A 56 -16.78 -14.14 6.45
C ASN A 56 -17.05 -13.49 7.83
N LEU A 57 -18.31 -13.14 8.10
CA LEU A 57 -18.71 -12.51 9.37
C LEU A 57 -18.52 -13.43 10.59
N ASP A 58 -18.50 -14.75 10.37
CA ASP A 58 -18.24 -15.77 11.40
C ASP A 58 -16.73 -16.02 11.60
N GLY A 59 -15.87 -15.34 10.83
CA GLY A 59 -14.42 -15.50 10.87
C GLY A 59 -13.89 -16.71 10.09
N GLU A 60 -14.77 -17.45 9.39
CA GLU A 60 -14.39 -18.60 8.59
C GLU A 60 -13.76 -18.16 7.26
N VAL A 61 -12.75 -18.90 6.82
CA VAL A 61 -12.09 -18.64 5.54
C VAL A 61 -12.98 -19.12 4.39
N VAL A 62 -13.31 -18.21 3.47
CA VAL A 62 -14.18 -18.44 2.32
C VAL A 62 -13.50 -18.02 1.02
N GLU A 63 -13.83 -18.69 -0.09
CA GLU A 63 -13.23 -18.46 -1.42
C GLU A 63 -14.16 -17.71 -2.38
N TYR A 64 -15.41 -17.46 -1.99
CA TYR A 64 -16.47 -16.93 -2.85
C TYR A 64 -17.27 -15.83 -2.15
N GLY A 65 -17.95 -15.01 -2.94
CA GLY A 65 -18.75 -13.90 -2.46
C GLY A 65 -17.92 -12.77 -1.86
N ASN A 66 -18.50 -12.06 -0.89
CA ASN A 66 -17.81 -10.97 -0.20
C ASN A 66 -17.16 -11.48 1.09
N ALA A 67 -15.89 -11.14 1.29
CA ALA A 67 -15.13 -11.52 2.48
C ALA A 67 -14.26 -10.36 2.98
N THR A 68 -14.02 -10.34 4.29
CA THR A 68 -13.14 -9.36 4.93
C THR A 68 -11.70 -9.80 4.81
N ILE A 69 -10.84 -8.88 4.38
CA ILE A 69 -9.38 -8.99 4.47
C ILE A 69 -8.90 -7.82 5.31
N GLN A 70 -8.15 -8.11 6.37
CA GLN A 70 -7.51 -7.11 7.22
C GLN A 70 -6.10 -6.80 6.73
N ARG A 71 -5.59 -5.63 7.09
CA ARG A 71 -4.19 -5.29 6.84
C ARG A 71 -3.24 -6.28 7.54
N ASN A 72 -3.64 -6.84 8.68
CA ASN A 72 -2.95 -7.94 9.38
C ASN A 72 -2.76 -9.21 8.52
N ASP A 73 -3.65 -9.43 7.55
CA ASP A 73 -3.61 -10.61 6.68
C ASP A 73 -2.65 -10.47 5.51
N LEU A 74 -2.13 -9.26 5.25
CA LEU A 74 -1.18 -9.02 4.18
C LEU A 74 0.20 -9.54 4.57
N ARG A 75 0.36 -10.85 4.52
CA ARG A 75 1.58 -11.57 4.91
C ARG A 75 1.78 -12.78 4.01
N ILE A 76 3.04 -13.16 3.84
CA ILE A 76 3.40 -14.36 3.09
C ILE A 76 2.96 -15.62 3.87
N GLY A 77 2.56 -16.67 3.16
CA GLY A 77 2.19 -17.95 3.76
C GLY A 77 0.88 -17.96 4.54
N THR A 78 -0.01 -17.00 4.28
CA THR A 78 -1.38 -17.05 4.81
C THR A 78 -2.24 -17.99 3.98
N ASP A 79 -3.34 -18.46 4.57
CA ASP A 79 -4.36 -19.26 3.87
C ASP A 79 -5.29 -18.40 2.98
N LEU A 80 -5.07 -17.08 2.92
CA LEU A 80 -5.87 -16.14 2.15
C LEU A 80 -5.41 -15.95 0.70
N ALA A 81 -4.25 -16.51 0.34
CA ALA A 81 -3.82 -16.60 -1.04
C ALA A 81 -3.17 -17.98 -1.26
N VAL A 82 -3.82 -18.82 -2.07
CA VAL A 82 -3.39 -20.21 -2.30
C VAL A 82 -3.10 -20.40 -3.78
N GLY A 83 -1.90 -20.90 -4.09
CA GLY A 83 -1.48 -21.28 -5.44
C GLY A 83 0.01 -21.55 -5.52
N GLU A 84 0.56 -21.61 -6.74
CA GLU A 84 1.95 -22.02 -6.97
C GLU A 84 3.00 -21.02 -6.43
N HIS A 85 2.65 -19.72 -6.43
CA HIS A 85 3.59 -18.65 -6.09
C HIS A 85 3.05 -17.77 -4.96
N ASP A 86 3.54 -18.01 -3.74
CA ASP A 86 3.14 -17.26 -2.53
C ASP A 86 3.34 -15.74 -2.67
N SER A 87 4.46 -15.33 -3.29
CA SER A 87 4.79 -13.92 -3.46
C SER A 87 3.81 -13.20 -4.41
N LEU A 88 3.40 -13.89 -5.48
CA LEU A 88 2.38 -13.39 -6.40
C LEU A 88 0.99 -13.41 -5.76
N GLY A 89 0.67 -14.45 -5.00
CA GLY A 89 -0.57 -14.52 -4.20
C GLY A 89 -0.68 -13.34 -3.24
N LEU A 90 0.39 -13.03 -2.51
CA LEU A 90 0.45 -11.88 -1.61
C LEU A 90 0.31 -10.54 -2.36
N LEU A 91 0.90 -10.40 -3.54
CA LEU A 91 0.73 -9.19 -4.36
C LEU A 91 -0.74 -8.97 -4.73
N PHE A 92 -1.43 -10.02 -5.19
CA PHE A 92 -2.86 -9.94 -5.51
C PHE A 92 -3.72 -9.69 -4.27
N LEU A 93 -3.37 -10.28 -3.12
CA LEU A 93 -4.03 -9.99 -1.85
C LEU A 93 -3.88 -8.51 -1.44
N CYS A 94 -2.68 -7.94 -1.60
CA CYS A 94 -2.44 -6.52 -1.40
C CYS A 94 -3.29 -5.66 -2.36
N ALA A 95 -3.35 -6.04 -3.63
CA ALA A 95 -4.15 -5.33 -4.64
C ALA A 95 -5.66 -5.39 -4.32
N ALA A 96 -6.14 -6.54 -3.84
CA ALA A 96 -7.53 -6.76 -3.44
C ALA A 96 -7.91 -5.92 -2.21
N TRP A 97 -7.05 -5.93 -1.20
CA TRP A 97 -7.22 -5.09 -0.02
C TRP A 97 -7.21 -3.60 -0.39
N GLN A 98 -6.19 -3.16 -1.12
CA GLN A 98 -6.04 -1.76 -1.49
C GLN A 98 -7.19 -1.27 -2.37
N GLY A 99 -7.56 -2.05 -3.39
CA GLY A 99 -8.62 -1.69 -4.36
C GLY A 99 -10.03 -1.67 -3.77
N SER A 100 -10.24 -2.23 -2.59
CA SER A 100 -11.54 -2.28 -1.90
C SER A 100 -11.65 -1.27 -0.75
N HIS A 101 -10.59 -0.49 -0.51
CA HIS A 101 -10.49 0.39 0.65
C HIS A 101 -11.22 1.73 0.42
N LYS A 102 -12.22 2.03 1.25
CA LYS A 102 -13.10 3.21 1.08
C LYS A 102 -12.40 4.54 1.34
N HIS A 103 -11.47 4.56 2.29
CA HIS A 103 -10.78 5.78 2.71
C HIS A 103 -9.44 5.99 2.03
N ARG A 104 -9.06 5.11 1.09
CA ARG A 104 -7.80 5.22 0.34
C ARG A 104 -8.13 5.43 -1.12
N ARG A 105 -7.42 6.36 -1.76
CA ARG A 105 -7.57 6.54 -3.20
C ARG A 105 -6.76 5.48 -3.93
N ALA A 106 -7.40 4.34 -4.15
CA ALA A 106 -6.92 3.30 -5.04
C ALA A 106 -8.00 2.98 -6.08
N ALA A 107 -7.61 2.87 -7.35
CA ALA A 107 -8.52 2.36 -8.36
C ALA A 107 -8.64 0.84 -8.16
N ARG A 108 -9.86 0.31 -8.04
CA ARG A 108 -10.11 -1.14 -8.13
C ARG A 108 -9.72 -1.61 -9.54
N ARG A 109 -8.48 -2.07 -9.67
CA ARG A 109 -7.89 -2.53 -10.93
C ARG A 109 -7.15 -3.83 -10.68
N PHE A 110 -7.41 -4.81 -11.54
CA PHE A 110 -6.63 -6.03 -11.58
C PHE A 110 -5.24 -5.73 -12.16
N PRO A 111 -4.14 -5.97 -11.42
CA PRO A 111 -2.79 -5.70 -11.93
C PRO A 111 -2.41 -6.71 -13.01
N ASP A 112 -1.98 -6.22 -14.17
CA ASP A 112 -1.51 -7.04 -15.27
C ASP A 112 0.00 -7.29 -15.12
N VAL A 113 0.34 -8.38 -14.44
CA VAL A 113 1.72 -8.74 -14.05
C VAL A 113 2.51 -9.42 -15.16
N MET A 114 1.89 -9.63 -16.32
CA MET A 114 2.51 -10.27 -17.47
C MET A 114 3.51 -9.33 -18.13
N ASN A 115 4.69 -9.84 -18.47
CA ASN A 115 5.66 -9.09 -19.26
C ASN A 115 5.15 -8.98 -20.71
N PRO A 116 4.85 -7.76 -21.21
CA PRO A 116 4.38 -7.57 -22.59
C PRO A 116 5.50 -7.75 -23.63
N HIS A 117 6.75 -7.84 -23.19
CA HIS A 117 7.93 -7.94 -24.05
C HIS A 117 8.70 -9.23 -23.73
N LEU A 118 8.12 -10.37 -24.12
CA LEU A 118 8.81 -11.66 -24.04
C LEU A 118 9.89 -11.74 -25.12
N THR A 119 11.05 -12.27 -24.75
CA THR A 119 12.17 -12.45 -25.68
C THR A 119 12.04 -13.78 -26.42
N HIS A 120 11.45 -14.78 -25.76
CA HIS A 120 11.18 -16.10 -26.33
C HIS A 120 9.72 -16.54 -26.10
N PRO A 121 9.10 -17.31 -27.03
CA PRO A 121 7.72 -17.75 -26.91
C PRO A 121 7.43 -18.65 -25.69
N ASP A 122 8.44 -19.38 -25.20
CA ASP A 122 8.32 -20.32 -24.09
C ASP A 122 8.67 -19.69 -22.73
N GLU A 123 8.98 -18.39 -22.68
CA GLU A 123 9.24 -17.69 -21.42
C GLU A 123 7.98 -17.60 -20.57
N ASN A 124 8.11 -17.91 -19.28
CA ASN A 124 7.03 -17.65 -18.33
C ASN A 124 6.78 -16.13 -18.27
N PRO A 125 5.58 -15.65 -18.66
CA PRO A 125 5.29 -14.23 -18.77
C PRO A 125 5.32 -13.49 -17.43
N VAL A 126 5.18 -14.18 -16.29
CA VAL A 126 5.27 -13.56 -14.96
C VAL A 126 6.67 -13.63 -14.34
N ALA A 127 7.63 -14.31 -14.97
CA ALA A 127 8.95 -14.58 -14.37
C ALA A 127 9.68 -13.31 -13.90
N LYS A 128 9.56 -12.23 -14.67
CA LYS A 128 10.18 -10.94 -14.34
C LYS A 128 9.60 -10.32 -13.08
N THR A 129 8.26 -10.31 -12.97
CA THR A 129 7.55 -9.84 -11.77
C THR A 129 7.88 -10.71 -10.57
N LEU A 130 7.82 -12.05 -10.73
CA LEU A 130 8.17 -13.00 -9.68
C LEU A 130 9.58 -12.80 -9.15
N ALA A 131 10.58 -12.61 -10.03
CA ALA A 131 11.96 -12.37 -9.61
C ALA A 131 12.10 -11.15 -8.68
N VAL A 132 11.36 -10.07 -8.95
CA VAL A 132 11.32 -8.89 -8.09
C VAL A 132 10.64 -9.19 -6.76
N LEU A 133 9.46 -9.82 -6.79
CA LEU A 133 8.68 -10.11 -5.58
C LEU A 133 9.43 -11.08 -4.65
N ASP A 134 10.02 -12.14 -5.20
CA ASP A 134 10.78 -13.15 -4.46
C ASP A 134 12.06 -12.57 -3.85
N TYR A 135 12.71 -11.64 -4.56
CA TYR A 135 13.83 -10.90 -4.00
C TYR A 135 13.40 -10.08 -2.78
N CYS A 136 12.30 -9.32 -2.90
CA CYS A 136 11.76 -8.51 -1.80
C CYS A 136 11.37 -9.38 -0.60
N VAL A 137 10.73 -10.54 -0.82
CA VAL A 137 10.36 -11.49 0.24
C VAL A 137 11.61 -12.03 0.96
N ARG A 138 12.63 -12.42 0.20
CA ARG A 138 13.83 -13.06 0.72
C ARG A 138 14.74 -12.09 1.48
N ASN A 139 14.97 -10.92 0.90
CA ASN A 139 15.97 -9.97 1.38
C ASN A 139 15.37 -8.84 2.23
N ARG A 140 14.03 -8.67 2.22
CA ARG A 140 13.32 -7.59 2.91
C ARG A 140 13.84 -6.20 2.54
N GLU A 141 14.12 -6.02 1.26
CA GLU A 141 14.60 -4.77 0.68
C GLU A 141 14.17 -4.70 -0.79
N VAL A 142 14.36 -3.54 -1.42
CA VAL A 142 14.04 -3.37 -2.83
C VAL A 142 15.28 -3.63 -3.67
N PRO A 143 15.18 -4.41 -4.78
CA PRO A 143 16.32 -4.63 -5.66
C PRO A 143 16.93 -3.32 -6.15
N GLU A 144 18.24 -3.19 -6.02
CA GLU A 144 18.98 -2.12 -6.70
C GLU A 144 18.98 -2.40 -8.19
N HIS A 145 18.44 -1.48 -8.98
CA HIS A 145 18.59 -1.53 -10.42
C HIS A 145 19.75 -0.64 -10.85
N PRO A 146 20.59 -1.09 -11.80
CA PRO A 146 21.48 -0.16 -12.49
C PRO A 146 20.62 0.98 -13.05
N THR A 147 21.17 2.19 -13.01
CA THR A 147 20.61 3.54 -13.21
C THR A 147 19.69 3.81 -14.43
N GLU A 148 19.23 2.78 -15.13
CA GLU A 148 18.53 2.82 -16.40
C GLU A 148 17.01 3.02 -16.27
N THR A 149 16.39 2.67 -15.13
CA THR A 149 14.96 2.99 -14.93
C THR A 149 14.81 4.45 -14.47
N ARG A 150 14.14 5.28 -15.29
CA ARG A 150 13.90 6.71 -14.97
C ARG A 150 13.16 6.91 -13.64
N SER A 151 12.42 5.92 -13.17
CA SER A 151 11.69 5.96 -11.90
C SER A 151 12.51 5.47 -10.70
N GLY A 152 13.55 4.64 -10.91
CA GLY A 152 14.31 3.95 -9.87
C GLY A 152 13.54 2.84 -9.14
N TRP A 153 12.30 2.55 -9.54
CA TRP A 153 11.55 1.40 -9.03
C TRP A 153 11.96 0.12 -9.78
N PRO A 154 11.81 -1.06 -9.15
CA PRO A 154 12.08 -2.31 -9.82
C PRO A 154 11.07 -2.55 -10.94
N ASP A 155 11.54 -3.26 -11.96
CA ASP A 155 10.78 -3.49 -13.18
C ASP A 155 9.79 -4.66 -12.99
N ALA A 156 8.62 -4.33 -12.45
CA ALA A 156 7.50 -5.23 -12.23
C ALA A 156 6.28 -4.77 -13.05
N PRO A 157 6.04 -5.34 -14.25
CA PRO A 157 4.90 -5.00 -15.11
C PRO A 157 3.57 -4.97 -14.35
N GLY A 158 2.73 -3.96 -14.64
CA GLY A 158 1.42 -3.78 -14.00
C GLY A 158 1.42 -3.45 -12.51
N VAL A 159 2.58 -3.48 -11.84
CA VAL A 159 2.70 -3.15 -10.42
C VAL A 159 3.08 -1.68 -10.25
N GLY A 160 2.07 -0.87 -9.96
CA GLY A 160 2.27 0.55 -9.67
C GLY A 160 2.94 0.80 -8.31
N VAL A 161 3.46 2.02 -8.11
CA VAL A 161 4.18 2.44 -6.89
C VAL A 161 3.41 2.13 -5.60
N SER A 162 2.12 2.46 -5.56
CA SER A 162 1.28 2.27 -4.38
C SER A 162 1.09 0.78 -4.02
N LEU A 163 0.91 -0.07 -5.04
CA LEU A 163 0.80 -1.52 -4.84
C LEU A 163 2.14 -2.12 -4.42
N MET A 164 3.24 -1.71 -5.06
CA MET A 164 4.59 -2.13 -4.68
C MET A 164 4.90 -1.72 -3.23
N ALA A 165 4.59 -0.49 -2.82
CA ALA A 165 4.79 -0.04 -1.44
C ALA A 165 3.97 -0.86 -0.43
N THR A 166 2.71 -1.20 -0.77
CA THR A 166 1.87 -2.08 0.06
C THR A 166 2.48 -3.47 0.19
N PHE A 167 2.96 -4.04 -0.92
CA PHE A 167 3.65 -5.33 -0.93
C PHE A 167 4.94 -5.30 -0.08
N LEU A 168 5.74 -4.22 -0.20
CA LEU A 168 6.95 -4.04 0.59
C LEU A 168 6.65 -3.95 2.09
N TRP A 169 5.61 -3.24 2.49
CA TRP A 169 5.15 -3.24 3.88
C TRP A 169 4.73 -4.64 4.33
N ALA A 170 3.96 -5.37 3.51
CA ALA A 170 3.47 -6.72 3.81
C ALA A 170 4.60 -7.75 4.04
N VAL A 171 5.72 -7.61 3.32
CA VAL A 171 6.90 -8.49 3.49
C VAL A 171 7.90 -7.96 4.54
N ASN A 172 7.54 -6.90 5.27
CA ASN A 172 8.39 -6.20 6.24
C ASN A 172 9.73 -5.73 5.62
N ALA A 173 9.68 -5.26 4.38
CA ALA A 173 10.85 -4.69 3.73
C ALA A 173 11.22 -3.32 4.30
N SER A 174 12.50 -2.98 4.22
CA SER A 174 13.01 -1.64 4.54
C SER A 174 13.53 -0.95 3.28
N VAL A 175 13.51 0.37 3.32
CA VAL A 175 14.02 1.26 2.27
C VAL A 175 14.87 2.34 2.90
N TYR A 176 15.43 3.25 2.09
CA TYR A 176 16.14 4.38 2.67
C TYR A 176 15.15 5.24 3.47
N GLY A 177 15.49 5.53 4.73
CA GLY A 177 14.64 6.30 5.66
C GLY A 177 13.88 5.46 6.68
N GLY A 178 13.74 4.14 6.49
CA GLY A 178 13.09 3.26 7.47
C GLY A 178 12.32 2.08 6.88
N PRO A 179 11.44 1.45 7.68
CA PRO A 179 10.53 0.40 7.21
C PRO A 179 9.63 0.92 6.09
N ALA A 180 9.39 0.12 5.05
CA ALA A 180 8.47 0.48 3.98
C ALA A 180 7.07 0.78 4.54
N GLN A 181 6.39 1.78 3.99
CA GLN A 181 5.03 2.18 4.38
C GLN A 181 4.15 2.34 3.16
N LEU A 182 2.85 2.17 3.35
CA LEU A 182 1.88 2.40 2.29
C LEU A 182 1.95 3.85 1.82
N ILE A 183 1.72 4.06 0.53
CA ILE A 183 1.60 5.40 -0.04
C ILE A 183 0.38 5.45 -0.96
N ASP A 184 -0.45 6.45 -0.76
CA ASP A 184 -1.58 6.74 -1.65
C ASP A 184 -1.77 8.25 -1.82
N GLN A 185 -2.64 8.62 -2.77
CA GLN A 185 -2.78 10.01 -3.16
C GLN A 185 -3.39 10.86 -2.06
N TYR A 186 -4.20 10.29 -1.16
CA TYR A 186 -4.78 11.03 -0.04
C TYR A 186 -3.69 11.35 0.99
N GLY A 187 -2.82 10.39 1.30
CA GLY A 187 -1.70 10.63 2.19
C GLY A 187 -0.77 11.74 1.69
N VAL A 188 -0.40 11.70 0.41
CA VAL A 188 0.42 12.74 -0.24
C VAL A 188 -0.29 14.09 -0.26
N SER A 189 -1.59 14.12 -0.57
CA SER A 189 -2.35 15.37 -0.57
C SER A 189 -2.46 16.00 0.82
N THR A 190 -2.55 15.21 1.90
CA THR A 190 -2.44 15.74 3.26
C THR A 190 -1.06 16.32 3.52
N LEU A 191 0.03 15.63 3.17
CA LEU A 191 1.39 16.17 3.35
C LEU A 191 1.58 17.51 2.63
N ILE A 192 1.13 17.61 1.38
CA ILE A 192 1.17 18.87 0.60
C ILE A 192 0.40 19.96 1.32
N HIS A 193 -0.79 19.64 1.82
CA HIS A 193 -1.61 20.59 2.55
C HIS A 193 -0.92 21.10 3.83
N GLU A 194 -0.24 20.23 4.55
CA GLU A 194 0.49 20.60 5.77
C GLU A 194 1.79 21.37 5.47
N GLY A 195 2.23 21.43 4.20
CA GLY A 195 3.36 22.26 3.76
C GLY A 195 4.52 21.49 3.13
N TRP A 196 4.36 20.19 2.84
CA TRP A 196 5.40 19.42 2.16
C TRP A 196 5.62 19.93 0.73
N LEU A 197 6.83 20.41 0.45
CA LEU A 197 7.19 21.13 -0.78
C LEU A 197 7.41 20.20 -2.00
N GLU A 198 6.51 19.25 -2.23
CA GLU A 198 6.45 18.38 -3.42
C GLU A 198 5.00 18.20 -3.89
N ASP A 199 4.68 18.44 -5.18
CA ASP A 199 3.34 18.12 -5.74
C ASP A 199 3.35 17.04 -6.86
N PRO A 200 3.85 15.82 -6.61
CA PRO A 200 3.72 14.71 -7.55
C PRO A 200 2.39 13.96 -7.34
N SER A 201 1.81 13.49 -8.45
CA SER A 201 0.87 12.37 -8.37
C SER A 201 1.60 11.12 -7.87
N VAL A 202 0.92 10.27 -7.10
CA VAL A 202 1.55 9.02 -6.58
C VAL A 202 2.08 8.12 -7.69
N THR A 203 1.41 8.11 -8.85
CA THR A 203 1.90 7.38 -10.04
C THR A 203 3.23 7.89 -10.59
N GLY A 204 3.60 9.14 -10.27
CA GLY A 204 4.87 9.77 -10.64
C GLY A 204 5.92 9.77 -9.53
N PHE A 205 5.72 9.02 -8.44
CA PHE A 205 6.75 8.87 -7.41
C PHE A 205 7.93 8.08 -7.95
N THR A 206 9.09 8.71 -7.96
CA THR A 206 10.37 7.99 -8.12
C THR A 206 10.73 7.30 -6.82
N ARG A 207 11.66 6.35 -6.87
CA ARG A 207 12.20 5.68 -5.69
C ARG A 207 12.74 6.69 -4.67
N ARG A 208 13.52 7.67 -5.13
CA ARG A 208 14.05 8.74 -4.29
C ARG A 208 12.97 9.56 -3.58
N ARG A 209 11.83 9.83 -4.23
CA ARG A 209 10.71 10.54 -3.59
C ARG A 209 10.02 9.68 -2.53
N TYR A 210 9.89 8.38 -2.80
CA TYR A 210 9.36 7.44 -1.82
C TYR A 210 10.29 7.31 -0.62
N ASP A 211 11.60 7.22 -0.83
CA ASP A 211 12.59 7.20 0.26
C ASP A 211 12.50 8.48 1.11
N ARG A 212 12.32 9.66 0.48
CA ARG A 212 12.08 10.94 1.18
C ARG A 212 10.78 10.91 1.99
N TYR A 213 9.70 10.35 1.42
CA TYR A 213 8.43 10.16 2.11
C TYR A 213 8.59 9.26 3.35
N ILE A 214 9.29 8.13 3.22
CA ILE A 214 9.54 7.20 4.33
C ILE A 214 10.40 7.84 5.43
N ASP A 215 11.47 8.54 5.06
CA ASP A 215 12.33 9.29 6.00
C ASP A 215 11.51 10.33 6.79
N LEU A 216 10.60 11.05 6.12
CA LEU A 216 9.73 12.04 6.76
C LEU A 216 8.75 11.41 7.77
N ILE A 217 7.95 10.43 7.35
CA ILE A 217 6.95 9.83 8.26
C ILE A 217 7.61 9.06 9.40
N THR A 218 8.80 8.50 9.17
CA THR A 218 9.60 7.85 10.23
C THR A 218 10.12 8.88 11.22
N SER A 219 10.59 10.05 10.77
CA SER A 219 10.96 11.17 11.65
C SER A 219 9.77 11.61 12.51
N TRP A 220 8.61 11.83 11.89
CA TRP A 220 7.40 12.21 12.62
C TRP A 220 7.00 11.17 13.66
N ALA A 221 7.07 9.88 13.30
CA ALA A 221 6.76 8.80 14.23
C ALA A 221 7.71 8.80 15.43
N ASN A 222 9.01 9.01 15.21
CA ASN A 222 10.00 9.12 16.27
C ASN A 222 9.77 10.34 17.17
N GLU A 223 9.43 11.50 16.60
CA GLU A 223 9.12 12.72 17.35
C GLU A 223 7.86 12.57 18.24
N ILE A 224 6.86 11.80 17.77
CA ILE A 224 5.60 11.56 18.48
C ILE A 224 5.73 10.43 19.53
N ASP A 225 6.78 9.61 19.45
CA ASP A 225 6.92 8.32 20.16
C ASP A 225 5.81 7.33 19.75
N THR A 226 5.68 7.10 18.44
CA THR A 226 4.67 6.20 17.86
C THR A 226 5.23 5.41 16.68
N ARG A 227 4.35 4.66 16.00
CA ARG A 227 4.70 3.88 14.80
C ARG A 227 4.44 4.66 13.51
N PRO A 228 5.29 4.51 12.48
CA PRO A 228 5.09 5.19 11.19
C PRO A 228 3.78 4.80 10.52
N GLU A 229 3.26 3.60 10.75
CA GLU A 229 1.95 3.20 10.25
C GLU A 229 0.80 4.06 10.80
N LEU A 230 0.90 4.55 12.04
CA LEU A 230 -0.14 5.43 12.61
C LEU A 230 -0.09 6.82 12.00
N VAL A 231 1.12 7.33 11.72
CA VAL A 231 1.30 8.59 10.98
C VAL A 231 0.73 8.46 9.56
N GLU A 232 1.03 7.36 8.88
CA GLU A 232 0.49 7.03 7.56
C GLU A 232 -1.04 6.98 7.57
N MET A 233 -1.64 6.28 8.54
CA MET A 233 -3.10 6.22 8.71
C MET A 233 -3.70 7.60 8.98
N TRP A 234 -3.06 8.45 9.80
CA TRP A 234 -3.52 9.82 10.03
C TRP A 234 -3.60 10.62 8.73
N LEU A 235 -2.56 10.56 7.89
CA LEU A 235 -2.52 11.29 6.62
C LEU A 235 -3.71 10.93 5.72
N VAL A 236 -4.03 9.65 5.61
CA VAL A 236 -5.14 9.13 4.80
C VAL A 236 -6.49 9.52 5.38
N GLN A 237 -6.67 9.29 6.68
CA GLN A 237 -7.92 9.59 7.39
C GLN A 237 -8.22 11.10 7.39
N ARG A 238 -7.19 11.95 7.56
CA ARG A 238 -7.34 13.40 7.52
C ARG A 238 -7.85 13.87 6.17
N TRP A 239 -7.34 13.34 5.07
CA TRP A 239 -7.85 13.72 3.75
C TRP A 239 -9.28 13.23 3.53
N SER A 240 -9.61 12.00 3.93
CA SER A 240 -10.97 11.46 3.84
C SER A 240 -11.96 12.34 4.60
N ALA A 241 -11.65 12.71 5.84
CA ALA A 241 -12.49 13.59 6.65
C ALA A 241 -12.74 14.94 5.96
N ARG A 242 -11.71 15.52 5.33
CA ARG A 242 -11.86 16.79 4.59
C ARG A 242 -12.75 16.66 3.36
N LEU A 243 -12.71 15.52 2.66
CA LEU A 243 -13.60 15.27 1.54
C LEU A 243 -15.05 15.12 2.02
N ASP A 244 -15.26 14.46 3.15
CA ASP A 244 -16.58 14.31 3.74
C ASP A 244 -17.12 15.67 4.22
N ASP A 245 -16.29 16.49 4.88
CA ASP A 245 -16.64 17.87 5.26
C ASP A 245 -16.95 18.73 4.03
N ALA A 246 -16.18 18.62 2.95
CA ALA A 246 -16.46 19.38 1.72
C ALA A 246 -17.76 18.93 1.03
N ARG A 247 -18.13 17.65 1.13
CA ARG A 247 -19.33 17.07 0.51
C ARG A 247 -20.60 17.28 1.33
N PHE A 248 -20.49 17.17 2.65
CA PHE A 248 -21.63 17.14 3.57
C PHE A 248 -21.65 18.31 4.57
N GLY A 249 -20.51 18.98 4.77
CA GLY A 249 -20.32 20.10 5.70
C GLY A 249 -20.82 21.46 5.20
N SER A 250 -21.50 21.54 4.06
CA SER A 250 -22.41 22.68 3.79
C SER A 250 -23.63 22.70 4.71
N TYR A 251 -23.83 21.64 5.52
CA TYR A 251 -24.91 21.55 6.51
C TYR A 251 -24.46 21.52 7.98
N ASN A 252 -23.15 21.48 8.31
CA ASN A 252 -22.68 21.45 9.70
C ASN A 252 -21.38 22.24 9.87
N ALA A 253 -21.32 23.07 10.92
CA ALA A 253 -20.13 23.83 11.31
C ALA A 253 -18.90 22.91 11.47
N PRO A 254 -17.69 23.39 11.14
CA PRO A 254 -16.49 22.56 11.13
C PRO A 254 -16.24 21.97 12.53
N THR A 255 -16.27 20.65 12.62
CA THR A 255 -15.78 19.95 13.81
C THR A 255 -14.27 19.93 13.71
N LEU A 256 -13.63 20.79 14.50
CA LEU A 256 -12.20 20.72 14.78
C LEU A 256 -11.93 19.36 15.45
N PHE A 257 -11.45 18.40 14.68
CA PHE A 257 -10.71 17.23 15.15
C PHE A 257 -9.21 17.47 14.93
#